data_AF-A0A6I9XJD1-F1
#
_entry.id   AF-A0A6I9XJD1-F1
#
_cell.length_a   1.000
_cell.length_b   1.000
_cell.length_c   1.000
_cell.angle_alpha   90.00
_cell.angle_beta   90.00
_cell.angle_gamma   90.00
#
_symmetry.space_group_name_H-M   'P 1'
#
loop_
_entity.id
_entity.type
_entity.pdbx_description
1 polymer ?
#
loop_
_entity_poly.entity_id
_entity_poly.type
_entity_poly.pdbx_seq_one_letter_code
_entity_poly.pdbx_strand_id
1 'polypeptide(L)'
;MPGGRLCWILLLLPLCSFGEIGAPSPPRQGYLIAVPSVFRSGVEESISVTIFNPVRETTVQIQLVVKGEMVAHAHGAILGKGTIKLKVPSGLRGQAQVKVWGNHHLAEEGYIFHNYTTVTIDSKGASVFIQTDKSVYRPKQKVLINLFTVNPDLRPINEKIEAYVLDPRGSRMVEWKNLKPICCGILNMSFPLSDQPVFGEWFIFVEMQEYTYNKSFEVQKYVLPRFELRIDPPQYIRDFGFCEKGTVHARYTFGKPVTGKLTINMTVNGVGYYRHESGHPVLKTTEIDGSADFDICV
;
A
#
# COMPACT_ATOMS: atom_id res chain seq x y z
N MET A 1 -48.21 17.21 -38.12
CA MET A 1 -48.86 16.95 -39.43
C MET A 1 -48.26 17.91 -40.45
N PRO A 2 -48.06 17.57 -41.73
CA PRO A 2 -48.53 16.39 -42.51
C PRO A 2 -47.39 15.34 -42.69
N GLY A 3 -47.54 14.08 -43.12
CA GLY A 3 -48.43 13.47 -44.14
C GLY A 3 -47.70 13.45 -45.50
N GLY A 4 -47.45 12.36 -46.23
CA GLY A 4 -47.68 10.94 -46.02
C GLY A 4 -47.08 10.10 -47.18
N ARG A 5 -47.00 8.78 -46.93
CA ARG A 5 -47.09 7.58 -47.80
C ARG A 5 -46.67 7.58 -49.29
N LEU A 6 -45.87 6.55 -49.63
CA LEU A 6 -46.12 5.55 -50.69
C LEU A 6 -45.54 4.21 -50.17
N CYS A 7 -46.31 3.26 -49.62
CA CYS A 7 -47.23 2.30 -50.26
C CYS A 7 -46.61 1.50 -51.41
N TRP A 8 -46.25 0.25 -51.15
CA TRP A 8 -46.65 -0.91 -51.97
C TRP A 8 -46.88 -2.11 -51.05
N ILE A 9 -48.09 -2.68 -51.14
CA ILE A 9 -48.51 -3.93 -50.50
C ILE A 9 -48.34 -5.04 -51.55
N LEU A 10 -47.78 -6.18 -51.14
CA LEU A 10 -48.13 -7.46 -51.74
C LEU A 10 -48.56 -8.43 -50.63
N LEU A 11 -49.81 -8.88 -50.74
CA LEU A 11 -50.48 -9.89 -49.93
C LEU A 11 -50.18 -11.27 -50.50
N LEU A 12 -49.74 -12.21 -49.65
CA LEU A 12 -50.01 -13.64 -49.83
C LEU A 12 -50.38 -14.26 -48.47
N LEU A 13 -51.46 -15.04 -48.49
CA LEU A 13 -52.22 -15.60 -47.37
C LEU A 13 -51.45 -16.57 -46.47
N PRO A 14 -51.91 -16.77 -45.22
CA PRO A 14 -51.23 -17.60 -44.23
C PRO A 14 -51.54 -19.08 -44.46
N LEU A 15 -50.51 -19.91 -44.55
CA LEU A 15 -50.62 -21.31 -44.16
C LEU A 15 -50.08 -21.41 -42.73
N CYS A 16 -51.00 -21.48 -41.78
CA CYS A 16 -50.69 -21.97 -40.44
C CYS A 16 -50.24 -23.43 -40.56
N SER A 17 -48.93 -23.66 -40.59
CA SER A 17 -48.34 -24.92 -40.12
C SER A 17 -48.00 -24.74 -38.64
N PHE A 18 -48.79 -25.41 -37.80
CA PHE A 18 -48.47 -25.67 -36.41
C PHE A 18 -47.15 -26.44 -36.29
N GLY A 19 -46.32 -26.08 -35.30
CA GLY A 19 -45.08 -26.76 -34.91
C GLY A 19 -43.87 -26.18 -35.64
N GLU A 20 -42.86 -25.59 -35.00
CA GLU A 20 -42.24 -25.96 -33.74
C GLU A 20 -42.10 -24.75 -32.82
N ILE A 21 -42.51 -24.93 -31.56
CA ILE A 21 -41.96 -24.14 -30.46
C ILE A 21 -40.48 -24.47 -30.45
N GLY A 22 -39.65 -23.54 -30.92
CA GLY A 22 -38.20 -23.63 -30.73
C GLY A 22 -37.98 -23.86 -29.23
N ALA A 23 -37.52 -25.06 -28.88
CA ALA A 23 -37.27 -25.42 -27.50
C ALA A 23 -36.39 -24.31 -26.89
N PRO A 24 -36.71 -23.79 -25.69
CA PRO A 24 -35.76 -22.91 -25.01
C PRO A 24 -34.44 -23.68 -24.95
N SER A 25 -33.38 -23.09 -25.54
CA SER A 25 -32.06 -23.70 -25.49
C SER A 25 -31.80 -24.10 -24.04
N PRO A 26 -31.40 -25.35 -23.76
CA PRO A 26 -31.23 -25.79 -22.38
C PRO A 26 -30.35 -24.78 -21.66
N PRO A 27 -30.71 -24.36 -20.43
CA PRO A 27 -29.94 -23.37 -19.70
C PRO A 27 -28.49 -23.84 -19.69
N ARG A 28 -27.60 -23.05 -20.32
CA ARG A 28 -26.19 -23.43 -20.46
C ARG A 28 -25.64 -23.65 -19.06
N GLN A 29 -25.30 -24.90 -18.76
CA GLN A 29 -24.56 -25.23 -17.56
C GLN A 29 -23.12 -24.76 -17.76
N GLY A 30 -22.56 -24.14 -16.73
CA GLY A 30 -21.22 -23.61 -16.79
C GLY A 30 -20.75 -23.22 -15.40
N TYR A 31 -19.48 -22.87 -15.31
CA TYR A 31 -18.87 -22.44 -14.06
C TYR A 31 -17.89 -21.30 -14.32
N LEU A 32 -17.67 -20.49 -13.29
CA LEU A 32 -16.68 -19.43 -13.25
C LEU A 32 -15.92 -19.54 -11.93
N ILE A 33 -14.60 -19.64 -12.00
CA ILE A 33 -13.72 -19.65 -10.84
C ILE A 33 -12.80 -18.45 -10.97
N ALA A 34 -12.81 -17.59 -9.96
CA ALA A 34 -11.96 -16.41 -9.88
C ALA A 34 -10.97 -16.58 -8.72
N VAL A 35 -9.69 -16.42 -9.05
CA VAL A 35 -8.55 -16.66 -8.16
C VAL A 35 -7.61 -15.45 -8.24
N PRO A 36 -7.00 -14.99 -7.13
CA PRO A 36 -5.95 -13.97 -7.18
C PRO A 36 -4.78 -14.40 -8.08
N SER A 37 -4.25 -13.49 -8.89
CA SER A 37 -3.03 -13.78 -9.67
C SER A 37 -1.78 -13.87 -8.80
N VAL A 38 -1.81 -13.23 -7.62
CA VAL A 38 -0.76 -13.23 -6.62
C VAL A 38 -1.32 -13.70 -5.28
N PHE A 39 -0.76 -14.78 -4.76
CA PHE A 39 -1.00 -15.30 -3.42
C PHE A 39 0.07 -14.78 -2.48
N ARG A 40 -0.26 -14.55 -1.21
CA ARG A 40 0.73 -14.14 -0.21
C ARG A 40 1.00 -15.24 0.80
N SER A 41 2.28 -15.46 1.05
CA SER A 41 2.80 -16.40 2.03
C SER A 41 2.20 -16.14 3.42
N GLY A 42 1.67 -17.16 4.09
CA GLY A 42 1.07 -17.01 5.43
C GLY A 42 -0.31 -16.31 5.47
N VAL A 43 -0.90 -15.95 4.32
CA VAL A 43 -2.21 -15.29 4.22
C VAL A 43 -3.31 -16.29 3.85
N GLU A 44 -4.53 -16.01 4.29
CA GLU A 44 -5.73 -16.76 3.89
C GLU A 44 -6.33 -16.09 2.66
N GLU A 45 -6.22 -16.74 1.50
CA GLU A 45 -6.67 -16.21 0.23
C GLU A 45 -8.08 -16.71 -0.09
N SER A 46 -8.91 -15.85 -0.69
CA SER A 46 -10.30 -16.16 -1.01
C SER A 46 -10.47 -16.47 -2.50
N ILE A 47 -11.02 -17.64 -2.80
CA ILE A 47 -11.28 -18.11 -4.17
C ILE A 47 -12.79 -18.14 -4.38
N SER A 48 -13.26 -17.41 -5.39
CA SER A 48 -14.69 -17.29 -5.68
C SER A 48 -15.10 -18.31 -6.73
N VAL A 49 -16.20 -19.00 -6.48
CA VAL A 49 -16.74 -20.03 -7.39
C VAL A 49 -18.20 -19.71 -7.66
N THR A 50 -18.57 -19.73 -8.94
CA THR A 50 -19.93 -19.59 -9.41
C THR A 50 -20.28 -20.76 -10.33
N ILE A 51 -21.35 -21.47 -10.01
CA ILE A 51 -21.94 -22.54 -10.80
C ILE A 51 -23.25 -22.00 -11.37
N PHE A 52 -23.34 -21.92 -12.69
CA PHE A 52 -24.52 -21.39 -13.38
C PHE A 52 -25.58 -22.50 -13.50
N ASN A 53 -26.81 -22.16 -13.10
CA ASN A 53 -27.96 -23.07 -13.10
C ASN A 53 -27.70 -24.37 -12.31
N PRO A 54 -27.34 -24.26 -11.01
CA PRO A 54 -27.00 -25.43 -10.20
C PRO A 54 -28.26 -26.27 -9.95
N VAL A 55 -28.17 -27.57 -10.21
CA VAL A 55 -29.26 -28.52 -9.91
C VAL A 55 -29.15 -29.02 -8.46
N ARG A 56 -27.92 -29.20 -7.99
CA ARG A 56 -27.58 -29.64 -6.63
C ARG A 56 -26.31 -28.94 -6.15
N GLU A 57 -26.07 -29.03 -4.86
CA GLU A 57 -24.82 -28.59 -4.27
C GLU A 57 -23.65 -29.41 -4.83
N THR A 58 -22.55 -28.74 -5.17
CA THR A 58 -21.34 -29.36 -5.73
C THR A 58 -20.19 -29.17 -4.75
N THR A 59 -19.47 -30.25 -4.44
CA THR A 59 -18.29 -30.20 -3.58
C THR A 59 -17.08 -29.79 -4.40
N VAL A 60 -16.58 -28.59 -4.14
CA VAL A 60 -15.42 -28.03 -4.84
C VAL A 60 -14.18 -28.22 -3.99
N GLN A 61 -13.13 -28.73 -4.62
CA GLN A 61 -11.84 -29.04 -4.05
C GLN A 61 -10.79 -28.13 -4.69
N ILE A 62 -9.90 -27.57 -3.88
CA ILE A 62 -8.85 -26.63 -4.29
C ILE A 62 -7.52 -27.12 -3.74
N GLN A 63 -6.48 -27.11 -4.57
CA GLN A 63 -5.12 -27.42 -4.17
C GLN A 63 -4.14 -26.38 -4.69
N LEU A 64 -3.21 -25.97 -3.82
CA LEU A 64 -2.04 -25.19 -4.19
C LEU A 64 -0.83 -26.14 -4.29
N VAL A 65 -0.20 -26.14 -5.46
CA VAL A 65 0.94 -27.01 -5.78
C VAL A 65 2.15 -26.14 -6.08
N VAL A 66 3.26 -26.37 -5.37
CA VAL A 66 4.54 -25.67 -5.57
C VAL A 66 5.57 -26.72 -5.92
N LYS A 67 6.27 -26.54 -7.06
CA LYS A 67 7.30 -27.49 -7.55
C LYS A 67 6.83 -28.95 -7.63
N GLY A 68 5.55 -29.18 -7.91
CA GLY A 68 4.95 -30.52 -8.00
C GLY A 68 4.43 -31.09 -6.68
N GLU A 69 4.71 -30.46 -5.55
CA GLU A 69 4.21 -30.87 -4.23
C GLU A 69 2.98 -30.07 -3.82
N MET A 70 2.00 -30.74 -3.23
CA MET A 70 0.83 -30.08 -2.65
C MET A 70 1.23 -29.41 -1.34
N VAL A 71 1.07 -28.10 -1.26
CA VAL A 71 1.41 -27.30 -0.07
C VAL A 71 0.19 -26.80 0.69
N ALA A 72 -0.97 -26.69 0.02
CA ALA A 72 -2.21 -26.30 0.67
C ALA A 72 -3.40 -26.98 -0.02
N HIS A 73 -4.45 -27.21 0.76
CA HIS A 73 -5.69 -27.79 0.30
C HIS A 73 -6.89 -27.15 1.02
N ALA A 74 -7.98 -26.94 0.30
CA ALA A 74 -9.25 -26.50 0.85
C ALA A 74 -10.40 -27.11 0.05
N HIS A 75 -11.57 -27.21 0.67
CA HIS A 75 -12.79 -27.63 0.00
C HIS A 75 -14.01 -26.90 0.55
N GLY A 76 -15.10 -26.94 -0.21
CA GLY A 76 -16.37 -26.38 0.22
C GLY A 76 -17.51 -26.86 -0.67
N ALA A 77 -18.68 -27.01 -0.08
CA ALA A 77 -19.91 -27.30 -0.79
C ALA A 77 -20.53 -25.97 -1.28
N ILE A 78 -20.87 -25.89 -2.57
CA ILE A 78 -21.35 -24.66 -3.20
C ILE A 78 -22.61 -24.92 -4.01
N LEU A 79 -23.66 -24.14 -3.70
CA LEU A 79 -24.88 -24.05 -4.50
C LEU A 79 -24.95 -22.65 -5.13
N GLY A 80 -24.70 -22.56 -6.43
CA GLY A 80 -24.77 -21.30 -7.17
C GLY A 80 -23.55 -20.42 -7.00
N LYS A 81 -23.42 -19.68 -5.90
CA LYS A 81 -22.26 -18.78 -5.65
C LYS A 81 -21.68 -19.01 -4.27
N GLY A 82 -20.36 -19.08 -4.17
CA GLY A 82 -19.66 -19.27 -2.90
C GLY A 82 -18.20 -18.85 -2.97
N THR A 83 -17.57 -18.81 -1.79
CA THR A 83 -16.15 -18.50 -1.64
C THR A 83 -15.50 -19.56 -0.77
N ILE A 84 -14.37 -20.10 -1.22
CA ILE A 84 -13.56 -21.04 -0.45
C ILE A 84 -12.28 -20.32 -0.07
N LYS A 85 -11.91 -20.44 1.20
CA LYS A 85 -10.70 -19.85 1.74
C LYS A 85 -9.57 -20.86 1.75
N LEU A 86 -8.41 -20.47 1.23
CA LEU A 86 -7.22 -21.30 1.15
C LEU A 86 -6.10 -20.64 1.96
N LYS A 87 -5.63 -21.31 3.01
CA LYS A 87 -4.51 -20.83 3.80
C LYS A 87 -3.19 -21.18 3.11
N VAL A 88 -2.44 -20.16 2.70
CA VAL A 88 -1.10 -20.34 2.12
C VAL A 88 -0.08 -20.53 3.25
N PRO A 89 0.74 -21.58 3.23
CA PRO A 89 1.82 -21.74 4.19
C PRO A 89 2.83 -20.59 4.14
N SER A 90 3.39 -20.24 5.29
CA SER A 90 4.47 -19.25 5.39
C SER A 90 5.78 -19.79 4.81
N GLY A 91 6.67 -18.91 4.35
CA GLY A 91 7.99 -19.28 3.78
C GLY A 91 7.97 -19.70 2.31
N LEU A 92 6.81 -19.66 1.65
CA LEU A 92 6.71 -19.94 0.21
C LEU A 92 6.99 -18.69 -0.64
N ARG A 93 7.60 -18.89 -1.83
CA ARG A 93 7.85 -17.85 -2.84
C ARG A 93 7.93 -18.43 -4.25
N GLY A 94 7.59 -17.63 -5.25
CA GLY A 94 7.77 -17.96 -6.67
C GLY A 94 6.51 -18.51 -7.34
N GLN A 95 6.67 -19.29 -8.41
CA GLN A 95 5.54 -19.80 -9.19
C GLN A 95 4.87 -21.00 -8.52
N ALA A 96 3.54 -21.05 -8.58
CA ALA A 96 2.71 -22.14 -8.08
C ALA A 96 1.58 -22.45 -9.06
N GLN A 97 0.95 -23.62 -8.91
CA GLN A 97 -0.23 -24.00 -9.65
C GLN A 97 -1.41 -24.17 -8.69
N VAL A 98 -2.54 -23.53 -9.02
CA VAL A 98 -3.80 -23.73 -8.34
C VAL A 98 -4.62 -24.70 -9.17
N LYS A 99 -4.96 -25.86 -8.60
CA LYS A 99 -5.83 -26.88 -9.20
C LYS A 99 -7.18 -26.81 -8.53
N VAL A 100 -8.25 -26.79 -9.31
CA VAL A 100 -9.63 -26.73 -8.81
C VAL A 100 -10.48 -27.73 -9.55
N TRP A 101 -11.27 -28.50 -8.81
CA TRP A 101 -12.22 -29.44 -9.39
C TRP A 101 -13.49 -29.57 -8.54
N GLY A 102 -14.59 -29.91 -9.19
CA GLY A 102 -15.84 -30.30 -8.56
C GLY A 102 -16.16 -31.75 -8.89
N ASN A 103 -16.57 -32.53 -7.89
CA ASN A 103 -17.08 -33.91 -8.03
C ASN A 103 -16.25 -34.78 -8.99
N HIS A 104 -14.95 -34.94 -8.70
CA HIS A 104 -13.98 -35.61 -9.60
C HIS A 104 -14.21 -37.12 -9.77
N HIS A 105 -15.01 -37.74 -8.90
CA HIS A 105 -15.39 -39.15 -9.02
C HIS A 105 -16.80 -39.29 -9.61
N LEU A 106 -16.92 -40.11 -10.67
CA LEU A 106 -18.19 -40.39 -11.39
C LEU A 106 -19.33 -40.93 -10.50
N ALA A 107 -19.04 -41.31 -9.25
CA ALA A 107 -20.02 -41.76 -8.27
C ALA A 107 -20.67 -40.61 -7.47
N GLU A 108 -20.16 -39.38 -7.57
CA GLU A 108 -20.69 -38.21 -6.85
C GLU A 108 -21.66 -37.42 -7.73
N GLU A 109 -22.91 -37.28 -7.29
CA GLU A 109 -23.93 -36.50 -7.99
C GLU A 109 -23.60 -34.99 -7.94
N GLY A 110 -23.59 -34.31 -9.11
CA GLY A 110 -23.41 -32.86 -9.23
C GLY A 110 -22.59 -32.46 -10.45
N TYR A 111 -22.09 -31.22 -10.50
CA TYR A 111 -21.44 -30.68 -11.70
C TYR A 111 -19.94 -31.01 -11.72
N ILE A 112 -19.48 -31.76 -12.73
CA ILE A 112 -18.09 -32.24 -12.84
C ILE A 112 -17.25 -31.26 -13.65
N PHE A 113 -16.14 -30.79 -13.06
CA PHE A 113 -15.17 -29.96 -13.76
C PHE A 113 -13.78 -30.10 -13.14
N HIS A 114 -12.74 -29.83 -13.93
CA HIS A 114 -11.35 -29.81 -13.47
C HIS A 114 -10.58 -28.78 -14.29
N ASN A 115 -9.92 -27.84 -13.62
CA ASN A 115 -9.11 -26.81 -14.27
C ASN A 115 -7.90 -26.45 -13.38
N TYR A 116 -6.88 -25.85 -13.97
CA TYR A 116 -5.72 -25.36 -13.24
C TYR A 116 -5.19 -24.07 -13.86
N THR A 117 -4.58 -23.23 -13.03
CA THR A 117 -3.90 -22.01 -13.47
C THR A 117 -2.59 -21.81 -12.71
N THR A 118 -1.65 -21.14 -13.34
CA THR A 118 -0.40 -20.71 -12.70
C THR A 118 -0.63 -19.39 -11.96
N VAL A 119 -0.06 -19.27 -10.76
CA VAL A 119 -0.13 -18.08 -9.90
C VAL A 119 1.24 -17.79 -9.32
N THR A 120 1.48 -16.55 -8.91
CA THR A 120 2.72 -16.17 -8.21
C THR A 120 2.48 -16.12 -6.72
N ILE A 121 3.41 -16.65 -5.92
CA ILE A 121 3.44 -16.51 -4.46
C ILE A 121 4.46 -15.44 -4.11
N ASP A 122 3.98 -14.34 -3.51
CA ASP A 122 4.79 -13.33 -2.86
C ASP A 122 5.13 -13.79 -1.43
N SER A 123 6.42 -13.78 -1.08
CA SER A 123 6.88 -14.10 0.27
C SER A 123 6.42 -13.06 1.31
N LYS A 124 6.04 -11.85 0.89
CA LYS A 124 5.61 -10.78 1.79
C LYS A 124 4.14 -10.94 2.22
N GLY A 125 3.93 -11.69 3.30
CA GLY A 125 2.61 -11.90 3.93
C GLY A 125 2.16 -10.81 4.89
N ALA A 126 3.07 -9.93 5.29
CA ALA A 126 2.89 -9.00 6.40
C ALA A 126 3.68 -7.71 6.20
N SER A 127 3.38 -6.70 7.00
CA SER A 127 4.16 -5.45 7.05
C SER A 127 4.30 -4.94 8.48
N VAL A 128 5.42 -4.27 8.75
CA VAL A 128 5.71 -3.62 10.02
C VAL A 128 5.82 -2.11 9.82
N PHE A 129 5.10 -1.35 10.63
CA PHE A 129 5.24 0.10 10.73
C PHE A 129 5.95 0.45 12.03
N ILE A 130 6.96 1.33 11.93
CA ILE A 130 7.77 1.78 13.06
C ILE A 130 7.45 3.26 13.31
N GLN A 131 7.04 3.58 14.53
CA GLN A 131 6.75 4.93 14.96
C GLN A 131 7.60 5.28 16.18
N THR A 132 8.14 6.50 16.18
CA THR A 132 8.80 7.11 17.34
C THR A 132 7.94 8.25 17.88
N ASP A 133 8.08 8.59 19.17
CA ASP A 133 7.36 9.73 19.75
C ASP A 133 7.85 11.08 19.20
N LYS A 134 9.12 11.14 18.76
CA LYS A 134 9.76 12.32 18.17
C LYS A 134 10.65 11.92 17.00
N SER A 135 10.91 12.86 16.10
CA SER A 135 11.93 12.73 15.06
C SER A 135 13.33 13.11 15.56
N VAL A 136 13.41 13.96 16.60
CA VAL A 136 14.67 14.50 17.15
C VAL A 136 14.72 14.31 18.67
N TYR A 137 15.85 13.79 19.16
CA TYR A 137 16.10 13.54 20.58
C TYR A 137 17.35 14.25 21.10
N ARG A 138 17.33 14.54 22.40
CA ARG A 138 18.45 15.09 23.17
C ARG A 138 19.14 13.98 23.97
N PRO A 139 20.39 14.21 24.41
CA PRO A 139 21.01 13.36 25.43
C PRO A 139 20.12 13.16 26.66
N LYS A 140 20.22 11.98 27.28
CA LYS A 140 19.41 11.53 28.43
C LYS A 140 17.90 11.37 28.17
N GLN A 141 17.42 11.59 26.94
CA GLN A 141 16.03 11.29 26.61
C GLN A 141 15.82 9.81 26.33
N LYS A 142 14.58 9.37 26.49
CA LYS A 142 14.15 8.02 26.14
C LYS A 142 13.46 8.07 24.78
N VAL A 143 13.94 7.26 23.84
CA VAL A 143 13.26 7.02 22.56
C VAL A 143 12.12 6.05 22.83
N LEU A 144 10.88 6.48 22.61
CA LEU A 144 9.70 5.62 22.70
C LEU A 144 9.38 5.11 21.30
N ILE A 145 9.27 3.79 21.16
CA ILE A 145 9.12 3.12 19.87
C ILE A 145 7.84 2.28 19.92
N ASN A 146 6.97 2.49 18.93
CA ASN A 146 5.80 1.66 18.69
C ASN A 146 5.98 0.91 17.38
N LEU A 147 5.77 -0.40 17.42
CA LEU A 147 5.75 -1.26 16.26
C LEU A 147 4.32 -1.72 16.01
N PHE A 148 3.87 -1.62 14.76
CA PHE A 148 2.57 -2.11 14.32
C PHE A 148 2.77 -3.18 13.26
N THR A 149 2.32 -4.39 13.55
CA THR A 149 2.40 -5.54 12.65
C THR A 149 1.02 -5.83 12.07
N VAL A 150 0.91 -5.76 10.74
CA VAL A 150 -0.37 -5.95 10.04
C VAL A 150 -0.25 -6.86 8.83
N ASN A 151 -1.38 -7.47 8.46
CA ASN A 151 -1.55 -8.19 7.21
C ASN A 151 -1.88 -7.21 6.04
N PRO A 152 -2.04 -7.70 4.80
CA PRO A 152 -2.36 -6.86 3.64
C PRO A 152 -3.71 -6.13 3.75
N ASP A 153 -4.64 -6.65 4.54
CA ASP A 153 -5.94 -6.00 4.82
C ASP A 153 -5.86 -4.99 5.98
N LEU A 154 -4.65 -4.63 6.42
CA LEU A 154 -4.38 -3.75 7.56
C LEU A 154 -4.97 -4.26 8.89
N ARG A 155 -5.20 -5.57 9.00
CA ARG A 155 -5.60 -6.23 10.24
C ARG A 155 -4.37 -6.60 11.06
N PRO A 156 -4.42 -6.48 12.38
CA PRO A 156 -3.29 -6.77 13.24
C PRO A 156 -2.92 -8.26 13.22
N ILE A 157 -1.61 -8.53 13.27
CA ILE A 157 -1.05 -9.89 13.36
C ILE A 157 -0.08 -10.00 14.53
N ASN A 158 -0.08 -11.13 15.23
CA ASN A 158 0.74 -11.34 16.42
C ASN A 158 1.90 -12.30 16.13
N GLU A 159 2.72 -11.94 15.14
CA GLU A 159 3.90 -12.70 14.74
C GLU A 159 5.12 -12.37 15.59
N LYS A 160 6.12 -13.25 15.58
CA LYS A 160 7.40 -12.98 16.24
C LYS A 160 8.22 -12.01 15.40
N ILE A 161 8.90 -11.08 16.08
CA ILE A 161 9.78 -10.10 15.47
C ILE A 161 11.07 -9.96 16.26
N GLU A 162 12.11 -9.48 15.59
CA GLU A 162 13.36 -9.05 16.20
C GLU A 162 13.59 -7.57 15.88
N ALA A 163 14.15 -6.82 16.82
CA ALA A 163 14.37 -5.39 16.62
C ALA A 163 15.73 -4.98 17.19
N TYR A 164 16.38 -4.01 16.57
CA TYR A 164 17.63 -3.45 17.07
C TYR A 164 17.79 -1.98 16.69
N VAL A 165 18.63 -1.27 17.43
CA VAL A 165 18.97 0.13 17.16
C VAL A 165 20.46 0.24 16.81
N LEU A 166 20.77 0.93 15.72
CA LEU A 166 22.12 1.28 15.32
C LEU A 166 22.39 2.77 15.61
N ASP A 167 23.61 3.05 16.10
CA ASP A 167 24.13 4.41 16.17
C ASP A 167 24.60 4.91 14.78
N PRO A 168 24.92 6.21 14.64
CA PRO A 168 25.41 6.78 13.38
C PRO A 168 26.73 6.17 12.88
N ARG A 169 27.44 5.41 13.72
CA ARG A 169 28.68 4.70 13.36
C ARG A 169 28.42 3.24 12.98
N GLY A 170 27.15 2.81 12.90
CA GLY A 170 26.75 1.45 12.58
C GLY A 170 26.87 0.45 13.73
N SER A 171 27.14 0.92 14.95
CA SER A 171 27.24 0.05 16.14
C SER A 171 25.85 -0.29 16.66
N ARG A 172 25.59 -1.58 16.88
CA ARG A 172 24.31 -2.08 17.44
C ARG A 172 24.27 -1.79 18.95
N MET A 173 23.42 -0.85 19.34
CA MET A 173 23.34 -0.33 20.71
C MET A 173 22.39 -1.11 21.61
N VAL A 174 21.34 -1.67 21.03
CA VAL A 174 20.41 -2.56 21.72
C VAL A 174 19.80 -3.53 20.72
N GLU A 175 19.47 -4.73 21.20
CA GLU A 175 18.81 -5.78 20.43
C GLU A 175 17.74 -6.43 21.30
N TRP A 176 16.56 -6.59 20.73
CA TRP A 176 15.43 -7.31 21.31
C TRP A 176 15.11 -8.51 20.44
N LYS A 177 15.22 -9.71 21.02
CA LYS A 177 14.94 -10.98 20.34
C LYS A 177 13.61 -11.56 20.80
N ASN A 178 12.99 -12.35 19.93
CA ASN A 178 11.75 -13.09 20.22
C ASN A 178 10.61 -12.20 20.74
N LEU A 179 10.51 -10.95 20.26
CA LEU A 179 9.40 -10.08 20.61
C LEU A 179 8.12 -10.62 19.96
N LYS A 180 7.01 -10.64 20.70
CA LYS A 180 5.71 -11.02 20.17
C LYS A 180 4.63 -10.09 20.74
N PRO A 181 3.78 -9.46 19.90
CA PRO A 181 2.68 -8.64 20.38
C PRO A 181 1.76 -9.44 21.32
N ILE A 182 1.44 -8.87 22.49
CA ILE A 182 0.51 -9.48 23.46
C ILE A 182 -0.91 -9.44 22.91
N CYS A 183 -1.30 -8.31 22.33
CA CYS A 183 -2.55 -8.15 21.60
C CYS A 183 -2.34 -7.26 20.39
N CYS A 184 -3.24 -7.42 19.42
CA CYS A 184 -3.63 -6.34 18.54
C CYS A 184 -2.49 -5.86 17.62
N GLY A 185 -1.46 -6.69 17.40
CA GLY A 185 -0.33 -6.37 16.52
C GLY A 185 0.51 -5.17 16.96
N ILE A 186 0.47 -4.79 18.24
CA ILE A 186 1.21 -3.64 18.76
C ILE A 186 2.30 -4.10 19.72
N LEU A 187 3.51 -3.55 19.55
CA LEU A 187 4.61 -3.69 20.48
C LEU A 187 5.18 -2.32 20.86
N ASN A 188 5.27 -2.07 22.15
CA ASN A 188 5.85 -0.87 22.70
C ASN A 188 7.23 -1.19 23.26
N MET A 189 8.23 -0.42 22.83
CA MET A 189 9.62 -0.56 23.27
C MET A 189 10.15 0.81 23.65
N SER A 190 11.28 0.81 24.36
CA SER A 190 11.91 2.05 24.73
C SER A 190 13.41 1.89 24.85
N PHE A 191 14.14 2.90 24.39
CA PHE A 191 15.60 2.91 24.40
C PHE A 191 16.10 4.21 25.07
N PRO A 192 16.75 4.13 26.24
CA PRO A 192 17.32 5.31 26.89
C PRO A 192 18.62 5.75 26.19
N LEU A 193 18.70 7.00 25.78
CA LEU A 193 19.94 7.59 25.27
C LEU A 193 20.90 7.90 26.42
N SER A 194 22.20 7.68 26.17
CA SER A 194 23.27 8.04 27.11
C SER A 194 23.33 9.56 27.36
N ASP A 195 24.11 9.96 28.36
CA ASP A 195 24.45 11.36 28.63
C ASP A 195 25.39 11.95 27.58
N GLN A 196 26.22 11.11 26.96
CA GLN A 196 27.12 11.45 25.86
C GLN A 196 26.85 10.54 24.65
N PRO A 197 25.68 10.65 23.99
CA PRO A 197 25.38 9.86 22.80
C PRO A 197 26.16 10.38 21.59
N VAL A 198 26.34 9.53 20.60
CA VAL A 198 26.81 9.97 19.28
C VAL A 198 25.72 10.81 18.62
N PHE A 199 26.08 12.02 18.18
CA PHE A 199 25.16 12.88 17.44
C PHE A 199 25.06 12.44 15.97
N GLY A 200 23.89 12.64 15.38
CA GLY A 200 23.60 12.29 13.99
C GLY A 200 22.35 11.42 13.85
N GLU A 201 22.24 10.74 12.72
CA GLU A 201 21.11 9.89 12.38
C GLU A 201 21.28 8.47 12.94
N TRP A 202 20.32 8.03 13.74
CA TRP A 202 20.21 6.70 14.30
C TRP A 202 19.14 5.91 13.56
N PHE A 203 19.28 4.58 13.51
CA PHE A 203 18.35 3.71 12.81
C PHE A 203 17.75 2.66 13.73
N ILE A 204 16.44 2.48 13.67
CA ILE A 204 15.72 1.36 14.23
C ILE A 204 15.48 0.36 13.09
N PHE A 205 15.86 -0.89 13.29
CA PHE A 205 15.58 -1.98 12.38
C PHE A 205 14.66 -2.99 13.05
N VAL A 206 13.74 -3.55 12.27
CA VAL A 206 12.83 -4.61 12.69
C VAL A 206 12.83 -5.70 11.64
N GLU A 207 13.04 -6.93 12.06
CA GLU A 207 13.07 -8.12 11.22
C GLU A 207 11.84 -8.98 11.50
N MET A 208 11.13 -9.33 10.43
CA MET A 208 9.92 -10.13 10.47
C MET A 208 9.80 -10.95 9.17
N GLN A 209 9.67 -12.28 9.28
CA GLN A 209 9.48 -13.18 8.13
C GLN A 209 10.52 -12.96 7.01
N GLU A 210 11.80 -12.81 7.38
CA GLU A 210 12.92 -12.52 6.46
C GLU A 210 12.91 -11.12 5.81
N TYR A 211 11.96 -10.25 6.17
CA TYR A 211 11.93 -8.86 5.74
C TYR A 211 12.42 -7.92 6.84
N THR A 212 13.23 -6.95 6.44
CA THR A 212 13.75 -5.91 7.31
C THR A 212 13.04 -4.58 7.04
N TYR A 213 12.56 -3.94 8.09
CA TYR A 213 11.91 -2.63 8.10
C TYR A 213 12.78 -1.67 8.89
N ASN A 214 12.86 -0.41 8.46
CA ASN A 214 13.68 0.57 9.16
C ASN A 214 12.98 1.92 9.35
N LYS A 215 13.44 2.66 10.35
CA LYS A 215 13.04 4.03 10.62
C LYS A 215 14.19 4.77 11.26
N SER A 216 14.49 5.97 10.78
CA SER A 216 15.50 6.82 11.38
C SER A 216 14.92 7.83 12.38
N PHE A 217 15.77 8.23 13.31
CA PHE A 217 15.57 9.38 14.20
C PHE A 217 16.91 10.10 14.40
N GLU A 218 16.87 11.39 14.67
CA GLU A 218 18.08 12.20 14.85
C GLU A 218 18.37 12.42 16.34
N VAL A 219 19.64 12.32 16.72
CA VAL A 219 20.13 12.73 18.03
C VAL A 219 21.03 13.94 17.85
N GLN A 220 20.65 15.05 18.45
CA GLN A 220 21.43 16.28 18.41
C GLN A 220 21.37 17.00 19.75
N LYS A 221 22.29 17.95 19.95
CA LYS A 221 22.25 18.87 21.08
C LYS A 221 21.12 19.88 20.87
N TYR A 222 19.88 19.42 20.99
CA TYR A 222 18.73 20.23 20.66
C TYR A 222 18.45 21.25 21.77
N VAL A 223 18.32 22.52 21.41
CA VAL A 223 17.58 23.52 22.19
C VAL A 223 16.29 23.76 21.43
N LEU A 224 15.15 23.84 22.13
CA LEU A 224 13.87 24.05 21.47
C LEU A 224 13.93 25.43 20.80
N PRO A 225 13.76 25.53 19.47
CA PRO A 225 13.75 26.81 18.80
C PRO A 225 12.60 27.63 19.40
N ARG A 226 12.92 28.88 19.76
CA ARG A 226 11.94 29.78 20.40
C ARG A 226 10.90 30.30 19.41
N PHE A 227 11.25 30.25 18.12
CA PHE A 227 10.43 30.69 17.01
C PHE A 227 10.65 29.78 15.80
N GLU A 228 9.69 29.79 14.89
CA GLU A 228 9.79 29.14 13.59
C GLU A 228 9.87 30.17 12.47
N LEU A 229 10.59 29.80 11.41
CA LEU A 229 10.60 30.51 10.13
C LEU A 229 9.88 29.64 9.12
N ARG A 230 8.88 30.19 8.47
CA ARG A 230 8.17 29.56 7.36
C ARG A 230 8.40 30.39 6.10
N ILE A 231 8.88 29.74 5.05
CA ILE A 231 9.16 30.36 3.77
C ILE A 231 8.09 29.85 2.80
N ASP A 232 7.26 30.74 2.29
CA ASP A 232 6.22 30.44 1.30
C ASP A 232 6.67 31.00 -0.06
N PRO A 233 7.29 30.16 -0.93
CA PRO A 233 7.70 30.56 -2.28
C PRO A 233 6.50 30.58 -3.25
N PRO A 234 6.64 31.24 -4.43
CA PRO A 234 5.68 31.10 -5.52
C PRO A 234 5.61 29.66 -6.01
N GLN A 235 4.44 29.22 -6.49
CA GLN A 235 4.23 27.84 -6.95
C GLN A 235 5.04 27.48 -8.21
N TYR A 236 5.26 28.45 -9.08
CA TYR A 236 6.08 28.34 -10.29
C TYR A 236 6.57 29.74 -10.68
N ILE A 237 7.64 29.79 -11.47
CA ILE A 237 8.13 31.02 -12.11
C ILE A 237 7.75 30.89 -13.59
N ARG A 238 6.86 31.76 -14.09
CA ARG A 238 6.34 31.65 -15.47
C ARG A 238 7.24 32.29 -16.51
N ASP A 239 7.78 33.45 -16.18
CA ASP A 239 8.45 34.33 -17.12
C ASP A 239 9.74 34.85 -16.50
N PHE A 240 10.85 34.63 -17.19
CA PHE A 240 12.18 35.08 -16.79
C PHE A 240 12.31 36.62 -16.86
N GLY A 241 11.38 37.31 -17.52
CA GLY A 241 11.35 38.77 -17.56
C GLY A 241 10.73 39.45 -16.32
N PHE A 242 10.09 38.70 -15.42
CA PHE A 242 9.38 39.25 -14.27
C PHE A 242 9.84 38.63 -12.95
N CYS A 243 9.80 39.42 -11.89
CA CYS A 243 10.07 38.94 -10.54
C CYS A 243 8.79 38.43 -9.90
N GLU A 244 8.84 37.21 -9.36
CA GLU A 244 7.77 36.63 -8.55
C GLU A 244 8.01 36.93 -7.06
N LYS A 245 6.94 37.01 -6.26
CA LYS A 245 7.07 37.28 -4.82
C LYS A 245 7.11 36.00 -4.00
N GLY A 246 8.05 35.93 -3.06
CA GLY A 246 8.04 34.99 -1.95
C GLY A 246 7.85 35.72 -0.62
N THR A 247 7.29 35.03 0.37
CA THR A 247 7.06 35.60 1.71
C THR A 247 7.75 34.74 2.77
N VAL A 248 8.40 35.39 3.72
CA VAL A 248 8.93 34.76 4.94
C VAL A 248 8.08 35.17 6.13
N HIS A 249 7.55 34.20 6.86
CA HIS A 249 6.85 34.39 8.12
C HIS A 249 7.75 33.95 9.29
N ALA A 250 7.82 34.79 10.32
CA ALA A 250 8.57 34.54 11.55
C ALA A 250 7.65 34.69 12.76
N ARG A 251 7.42 33.61 13.50
CA ARG A 251 6.57 33.64 14.70
C ARG A 251 7.16 32.81 15.83
N TYR A 252 6.98 33.27 17.05
CA TYR A 252 7.30 32.48 18.24
C TYR A 252 6.43 31.22 18.29
N THR A 253 6.88 30.20 19.03
CA THR A 253 6.11 28.95 19.21
C THR A 253 4.74 29.16 19.86
N PHE A 254 4.53 30.29 20.53
CA PHE A 254 3.24 30.73 21.09
C PHE A 254 2.43 31.65 20.15
N GLY A 255 2.86 31.81 18.89
CA GLY A 255 2.11 32.45 17.81
C GLY A 255 2.29 33.96 17.64
N LYS A 256 3.04 34.65 18.50
CA LYS A 256 3.32 36.09 18.34
C LYS A 256 4.37 36.36 17.25
N PRO A 257 4.33 37.52 16.56
CA PRO A 257 5.31 37.88 15.55
C PRO A 257 6.71 38.00 16.16
N VAL A 258 7.72 37.63 15.37
CA VAL A 258 9.12 37.87 15.70
C VAL A 258 9.58 39.13 14.99
N THR A 259 10.16 40.05 15.75
CA THR A 259 10.80 41.24 15.21
C THR A 259 12.32 41.02 15.17
N GLY A 260 12.95 41.30 14.04
CA GLY A 260 14.40 41.13 13.90
C GLY A 260 14.92 41.48 12.53
N LYS A 261 16.17 41.06 12.27
CA LYS A 261 16.85 41.25 10.99
C LYS A 261 16.83 39.94 10.21
N LEU A 262 16.26 39.96 9.01
CA LEU A 262 16.15 38.83 8.10
C LEU A 262 17.23 38.96 7.00
N THR A 263 18.03 37.93 6.82
CA THR A 263 18.95 37.81 5.67
C THR A 263 18.49 36.63 4.81
N ILE A 264 18.12 36.91 3.57
CA ILE A 264 17.66 35.93 2.58
C ILE A 264 18.80 35.67 1.62
N ASN A 265 19.19 34.40 1.49
CA ASN A 265 20.15 33.93 0.50
C ASN A 265 19.43 32.93 -0.41
N MET A 266 19.22 33.30 -1.67
CA MET A 266 18.43 32.55 -2.62
C MET A 266 19.21 32.34 -3.91
N THR A 267 19.11 31.14 -4.46
CA THR A 267 19.66 30.80 -5.78
C THR A 267 18.57 30.06 -6.57
N VAL A 268 18.32 30.49 -7.81
CA VAL A 268 17.37 29.80 -8.69
C VAL A 268 18.15 28.89 -9.63
N ASN A 269 17.90 27.58 -9.54
CA ASN A 269 18.49 26.59 -10.42
C ASN A 269 17.39 26.04 -11.35
N GLY A 270 17.32 26.57 -12.58
CA GLY A 270 16.40 26.13 -13.62
C GLY A 270 16.94 24.89 -14.35
N VAL A 271 16.12 23.83 -14.42
CA VAL A 271 16.40 22.64 -15.23
C VAL A 271 15.60 22.74 -16.53
N GLY A 272 16.17 23.39 -17.54
CA GLY A 272 15.59 23.43 -18.89
C GLY A 272 15.96 22.20 -19.70
N TYR A 273 15.09 21.77 -20.62
CA TYR A 273 15.33 20.63 -21.52
C TYR A 273 16.55 20.83 -22.44
N TYR A 274 16.96 22.09 -22.68
CA TYR A 274 18.08 22.47 -23.55
C TYR A 274 19.15 23.35 -22.90
N ARG A 275 18.91 23.89 -21.69
CA ARG A 275 19.86 24.77 -21.00
C ARG A 275 19.69 24.67 -19.48
N HIS A 276 20.82 24.70 -18.78
CA HIS A 276 20.83 24.97 -17.36
C HIS A 276 20.81 26.49 -17.21
N GLU A 277 19.72 27.02 -16.69
CA GLU A 277 19.58 28.45 -16.43
C GLU A 277 19.75 28.65 -14.93
N SER A 278 20.88 29.22 -14.54
CA SER A 278 21.13 29.61 -13.16
C SER A 278 20.74 31.08 -13.03
N GLY A 279 19.70 31.34 -12.24
CA GLY A 279 19.32 32.70 -11.87
C GLY A 279 20.40 33.34 -10.99
N HIS A 280 20.35 34.67 -10.89
CA HIS A 280 21.32 35.43 -10.10
C HIS A 280 21.12 35.16 -8.60
N PRO A 281 22.18 34.91 -7.81
CA PRO A 281 22.05 34.74 -6.37
C PRO A 281 21.55 36.05 -5.73
N VAL A 282 20.45 35.98 -5.00
CA VAL A 282 19.89 37.12 -4.28
C VAL A 282 20.32 37.02 -2.81
N LEU A 283 21.12 37.98 -2.38
CA LEU A 283 21.43 38.21 -0.97
C LEU A 283 20.77 39.52 -0.53
N LYS A 284 19.64 39.43 0.18
CA LYS A 284 18.88 40.60 0.63
C LYS A 284 18.76 40.59 2.14
N THR A 285 18.96 41.75 2.76
CA THR A 285 18.82 41.91 4.21
C THR A 285 17.77 42.96 4.50
N THR A 286 16.74 42.62 5.26
CA THR A 286 15.61 43.49 5.62
C THR A 286 15.26 43.34 7.09
N GLU A 287 14.49 44.27 7.63
CA GLU A 287 13.82 44.06 8.91
C GLU A 287 12.56 43.19 8.69
N ILE A 288 12.24 42.35 9.67
CA ILE A 288 11.03 41.54 9.69
C ILE A 288 10.27 41.84 10.98
N ASP A 289 8.97 42.03 10.87
CA ASP A 289 8.03 42.05 11.99
C ASP A 289 6.89 41.08 11.68
N GLY A 290 7.05 39.81 12.07
CA GLY A 290 6.11 38.75 11.77
C GLY A 290 6.16 38.24 10.33
N SER A 291 6.25 39.11 9.32
CA SER A 291 6.35 38.75 7.91
C SER A 291 7.17 39.74 7.09
N ALA A 292 7.88 39.25 6.08
CA ALA A 292 8.59 40.08 5.10
C ALA A 292 8.54 39.43 3.71
N ASP A 293 8.31 40.25 2.69
CA ASP A 293 8.30 39.84 1.29
C ASP A 293 9.66 40.02 0.63
N PHE A 294 9.96 39.15 -0.35
CA PHE A 294 11.13 39.25 -1.19
C PHE A 294 10.80 38.89 -2.64
N ASP A 295 11.58 39.47 -3.56
CA ASP A 295 11.40 39.27 -4.99
C ASP A 295 12.36 38.19 -5.51
N ILE A 296 11.85 37.33 -6.37
CA ILE A 296 12.53 36.21 -7.02
C ILE A 296 12.58 36.51 -8.51
N CYS A 297 13.74 36.95 -8.99
CA CYS A 297 13.99 37.28 -10.39
C CYS A 297 14.97 36.25 -10.97
N VAL A 298 14.73 35.77 -12.20
CA VAL A 298 15.56 34.73 -12.85
C VAL A 298 16.28 35.32 -14.05
#